data_AF-A0A1D1W516-F1
#
_entry.id   AF-A0A1D1W516-F1
#
_cell.length_a   1.000
_cell.length_b   1.000
_cell.length_c   1.000
_cell.angle_alpha   90.00
_cell.angle_beta   90.00
_cell.angle_gamma   90.00
#
_symmetry.space_group_name_H-M   'P 1'
#
loop_
_entity.id
_entity.type
_entity.pdbx_description
1 polymer ?
#
loop_
_entity_poly.entity_id
_entity_poly.type
_entity_poly.pdbx_seq_one_letter_code
_entity_poly.pdbx_strand_id
1 'polypeptide(L)'
;MFSNWTQVLAQSSSSNSSNLIQMVSRRETSFLSAMFRSRTFKTAAGEVYIDRTGSRRGPTSVSQYDRTTGELTVIWVSRPGTYESEQLRQPFWLLGHPPANSPVCGFLGEKCQETDDMTKVFTVAFSTTAILVSCGCSGMCLWMKRKKGSPQAPFFSFLLEDFHL
;
A
#
# COMPACT_ATOMS: atom_id res chain seq x y z
N MET A 1 28.70 -29.35 -47.76
CA MET A 1 29.75 -28.33 -47.50
C MET A 1 29.53 -27.77 -46.10
N PHE A 2 30.18 -28.37 -45.09
CA PHE A 2 30.08 -27.92 -43.70
C PHE A 2 31.50 -27.76 -43.15
N SER A 3 32.01 -26.53 -43.12
CA SER A 3 33.30 -26.24 -42.47
C SER A 3 33.48 -24.74 -42.27
N ASN A 4 32.91 -24.15 -41.21
CA ASN A 4 33.47 -22.88 -40.70
C ASN A 4 33.09 -22.47 -39.27
N TRP A 5 32.72 -23.39 -38.37
CA TRP A 5 32.42 -23.04 -36.98
C TRP A 5 33.59 -23.30 -36.00
N THR A 6 34.61 -24.04 -36.42
CA THR A 6 35.77 -24.37 -35.57
C THR A 6 36.86 -23.29 -35.59
N GLN A 7 36.84 -22.34 -36.54
CA GLN A 7 37.88 -21.31 -36.63
C GLN A 7 37.70 -20.15 -35.64
N VAL A 8 36.47 -19.85 -35.23
CA VAL A 8 36.20 -18.75 -34.27
C VAL A 8 36.69 -19.06 -32.86
N LEU A 9 36.78 -20.34 -32.49
CA LEU A 9 37.34 -20.78 -31.20
C LEU A 9 38.86 -21.02 -31.24
N ALA A 10 39.46 -21.14 -32.43
CA ALA A 10 40.89 -21.40 -32.57
C ALA A 10 41.76 -20.13 -32.54
N GLN A 11 41.17 -18.94 -32.70
CA GLN A 11 41.93 -17.69 -32.82
C GLN A 11 42.24 -17.01 -31.47
N SER A 12 41.76 -17.56 -30.34
CA SER A 12 42.10 -17.05 -29.00
C SER A 12 43.32 -17.73 -28.36
N SER A 13 43.90 -18.77 -28.99
CA SER A 13 45.05 -19.50 -28.45
C SER A 13 46.39 -18.81 -28.75
N SER A 14 46.56 -17.57 -28.28
CA SER A 14 47.90 -16.99 -28.16
C SER A 14 48.63 -17.68 -27.00
N SER A 15 49.94 -17.86 -27.07
CA SER A 15 50.76 -18.56 -26.04
C SER A 15 50.57 -18.06 -24.59
N ASN A 16 50.03 -16.85 -24.39
CA ASN A 16 49.62 -16.32 -23.07
C ASN A 16 48.34 -16.96 -22.51
N SER A 17 47.46 -17.47 -23.37
CA SER A 17 46.20 -18.13 -22.98
C SER A 17 46.42 -19.55 -22.47
N SER A 18 47.49 -20.23 -22.87
CA SER A 18 47.83 -21.59 -22.42
C SER A 18 48.09 -21.68 -20.90
N ASN A 19 48.77 -20.68 -20.32
CA ASN A 19 48.99 -20.59 -18.87
C ASN A 19 47.69 -20.30 -18.11
N LEU A 20 46.82 -19.45 -18.64
CA LEU A 20 45.49 -19.19 -18.08
C LEU A 20 44.59 -20.43 -18.13
N ILE A 21 44.59 -21.15 -19.26
CA ILE A 21 43.82 -22.40 -19.43
C ILE A 21 44.35 -23.49 -18.48
N GLN A 22 45.68 -23.59 -18.27
CA GLN A 22 46.25 -24.51 -17.28
C GLN A 22 45.90 -24.14 -15.83
N MET A 23 45.82 -22.85 -15.48
CA MET A 23 45.31 -22.40 -14.18
C MET A 23 43.82 -22.73 -13.98
N VAL A 24 43.00 -22.58 -15.02
CA VAL A 24 41.56 -22.96 -15.00
C VAL A 24 41.38 -24.45 -14.72
N SER A 25 42.25 -25.31 -15.26
CA SER A 25 42.17 -26.77 -15.12
C SER A 25 42.62 -27.29 -13.75
N ARG A 26 43.34 -26.48 -12.96
CA ARG A 26 43.96 -26.88 -11.69
C ARG A 26 43.37 -26.05 -10.53
N ARG A 27 42.16 -26.41 -10.10
CA ARG A 27 41.66 -26.08 -8.73
C ARG A 27 41.36 -24.62 -8.38
N GLU A 28 41.29 -23.68 -9.32
CA GLU A 28 40.97 -22.25 -9.04
C GLU A 28 39.75 -21.71 -9.79
N THR A 29 38.72 -22.53 -9.98
CA THR A 29 37.44 -22.09 -10.55
C THR A 29 36.76 -21.00 -9.70
N SER A 30 37.04 -20.97 -8.39
CA SER A 30 36.56 -19.93 -7.46
C SER A 30 37.21 -18.56 -7.71
N PHE A 31 38.51 -18.52 -7.99
CA PHE A 31 39.22 -17.27 -8.28
C PHE A 31 38.76 -16.67 -9.61
N LEU A 32 38.68 -17.52 -10.65
CA LEU A 32 38.24 -17.07 -11.97
C LEU A 32 36.78 -16.62 -11.97
N SER A 33 35.89 -17.33 -11.27
CA SER A 33 34.50 -16.88 -11.12
C SER A 33 34.39 -15.59 -10.30
N ALA A 34 35.26 -15.38 -9.30
CA ALA A 34 35.31 -14.12 -8.55
C ALA A 34 35.70 -12.93 -9.43
N MET A 35 36.60 -13.11 -10.42
CA MET A 35 37.03 -12.08 -11.36
C MET A 35 35.92 -11.55 -12.29
N PHE A 36 34.81 -12.30 -12.43
CA PHE A 36 33.65 -11.87 -13.20
C PHE A 36 32.59 -11.14 -12.35
N ARG A 37 32.65 -11.22 -11.01
CA ARG A 37 31.65 -10.58 -10.15
C ARG A 37 31.79 -9.05 -10.19
N SER A 38 30.66 -8.36 -10.06
CA SER A 38 30.58 -6.89 -10.06
C SER A 38 31.26 -6.24 -11.27
N ARG A 39 31.14 -6.89 -12.43
CA ARG A 39 31.85 -6.47 -13.64
C ARG A 39 30.91 -6.37 -14.82
N THR A 40 31.17 -5.34 -15.62
CA THR A 40 30.53 -5.09 -16.90
C THR A 40 31.50 -5.41 -18.02
N PHE A 41 31.05 -6.10 -19.06
CA PHE A 41 31.81 -6.33 -20.29
C PHE A 41 30.91 -6.29 -21.52
N LYS A 42 31.49 -5.94 -22.67
CA LYS A 42 30.78 -5.84 -23.95
C LYS A 42 30.84 -7.16 -24.70
N THR A 43 29.72 -7.54 -25.30
CA THR A 43 29.58 -8.72 -26.17
C THR A 43 28.97 -8.29 -27.50
N ALA A 44 28.94 -9.20 -28.49
CA ALA A 44 28.26 -8.94 -29.76
C ALA A 44 26.75 -8.65 -29.58
N ALA A 45 26.14 -9.15 -28.50
CA ALA A 45 24.73 -8.93 -28.17
C ALA A 45 24.50 -7.71 -27.25
N GLY A 46 25.55 -6.92 -26.97
CA GLY A 46 25.48 -5.76 -26.09
C GLY A 46 26.19 -5.95 -24.75
N GLU A 47 25.88 -5.06 -23.82
CA GLU A 47 26.52 -4.99 -22.50
C GLU A 47 25.99 -6.05 -21.55
N VAL A 48 26.91 -6.72 -20.85
CA VAL A 48 26.61 -7.74 -19.84
C VAL A 48 27.18 -7.29 -18.51
N TYR A 49 26.32 -7.18 -17.51
CA TYR A 49 26.72 -6.95 -16.13
C TYR A 49 26.48 -8.21 -15.29
N ILE A 50 27.50 -8.63 -14.54
CA ILE A 50 27.42 -9.69 -13.55
C ILE A 50 27.51 -9.04 -12.17
N ASP A 51 26.53 -9.30 -11.31
CA ASP A 51 26.48 -8.69 -9.98
C ASP A 51 27.39 -9.36 -8.95
N ARG A 52 27.34 -8.88 -7.70
CA ARG A 52 28.15 -9.39 -6.58
C ARG A 52 27.93 -10.88 -6.30
N THR A 53 26.75 -11.40 -6.62
CA THR A 53 26.40 -12.82 -6.40
C THR A 53 26.92 -13.72 -7.51
N GLY A 54 27.40 -13.14 -8.63
CA GLY A 54 27.75 -13.87 -9.84
C GLY A 54 26.57 -14.03 -10.79
N SER A 55 25.44 -13.39 -10.53
CA SER A 55 24.26 -13.45 -11.39
C SER A 55 24.32 -12.38 -12.48
N ARG A 56 23.96 -12.75 -13.71
CA ARG A 56 23.80 -11.77 -14.79
C ARG A 56 22.57 -10.92 -14.52
N ARG A 57 22.74 -9.60 -14.57
CA ARG A 57 21.61 -8.67 -14.69
C ARG A 57 21.47 -8.24 -16.13
N GLY A 58 20.32 -8.60 -16.71
CA GLY A 58 19.94 -8.15 -18.03
C GLY A 58 19.31 -6.77 -18.01
N PRO A 59 19.34 -6.04 -19.13
CA PRO A 59 18.46 -4.89 -19.30
C PRO A 59 17.01 -5.38 -19.26
N THR A 60 16.14 -4.59 -18.66
CA THR A 60 14.69 -4.84 -18.67
C THR A 60 13.99 -3.70 -19.37
N SER A 61 12.86 -4.00 -20.00
CA SER A 61 12.04 -3.02 -20.69
C SER A 61 10.59 -3.16 -20.28
N VAL A 62 9.89 -2.04 -20.21
CA VAL A 62 8.44 -2.02 -20.08
C VAL A 62 7.87 -1.57 -21.41
N SER A 63 6.96 -2.38 -21.93
CA SER A 63 6.26 -2.11 -23.19
C SER A 63 4.79 -1.85 -22.93
N GLN A 64 4.20 -0.97 -23.73
CA GLN A 64 2.78 -0.66 -23.70
C GLN A 64 2.16 -0.88 -25.08
N TYR A 65 0.96 -1.46 -25.07
CA TYR A 65 0.18 -1.69 -26.28
C TYR A 65 -0.37 -0.37 -26.83
N ASP A 66 -0.04 -0.08 -28.08
CA ASP A 66 -0.56 1.05 -28.82
C ASP A 66 -1.79 0.62 -29.63
N ARG A 67 -2.94 1.22 -29.33
CA ARG A 67 -4.22 0.89 -30.00
C ARG A 67 -4.30 1.42 -31.42
N THR A 68 -3.51 2.43 -31.77
CA THR A 68 -3.52 3.07 -33.09
C THR A 68 -2.78 2.21 -34.10
N THR A 69 -1.62 1.69 -33.70
CA THR A 69 -0.76 0.85 -34.55
C THR A 69 -1.02 -0.64 -34.38
N GLY A 70 -1.59 -1.06 -33.24
CA GLY A 70 -1.79 -2.46 -32.90
C GLY A 70 -0.53 -3.17 -32.37
N GLU A 71 0.52 -2.42 -32.00
CA GLU A 71 1.82 -2.96 -31.62
C GLU A 71 2.17 -2.75 -30.14
N LEU A 72 3.05 -3.58 -29.60
CA LEU A 72 3.69 -3.35 -28.30
C LEU A 72 4.93 -2.47 -28.49
N THR A 73 4.89 -1.27 -27.92
CA THR A 73 5.99 -0.31 -28.02
C THR A 73 6.71 -0.17 -26.69
N VAL A 74 8.04 -0.09 -26.71
CA VAL A 74 8.85 0.08 -25.50
C VAL A 74 8.71 1.53 -24.99
N ILE A 75 8.32 1.70 -23.74
CA ILE A 75 8.11 3.01 -23.10
C ILE A 75 9.17 3.32 -22.03
N TRP A 76 9.74 2.29 -21.40
CA TRP A 76 10.87 2.42 -20.47
C TRP A 76 11.91 1.34 -20.72
N VAL A 77 13.17 1.67 -20.48
CA VAL A 77 14.29 0.72 -20.45
C VAL A 77 15.10 0.94 -19.18
N SER A 78 15.59 -0.15 -18.58
CA SER A 78 16.47 -0.12 -17.42
C SER A 78 17.87 -0.59 -17.80
N ARG A 79 18.88 0.15 -17.32
CA ARG A 79 20.28 -0.20 -17.55
C ARG A 79 20.76 -1.24 -16.54
N PRO A 80 21.52 -2.26 -16.98
CA PRO A 80 22.19 -3.16 -16.07
C PRO A 80 23.14 -2.41 -15.12
N GLY A 81 23.13 -2.76 -13.83
CA GLY A 81 24.13 -2.31 -12.87
C GLY A 81 23.84 -0.99 -12.15
N THR A 82 23.18 -0.02 -12.79
CA THR A 82 22.90 1.30 -12.16
C THR A 82 21.48 1.43 -11.59
N TYR A 83 20.57 0.49 -11.87
CA TYR A 83 19.13 0.59 -11.57
C TYR A 83 18.44 1.81 -12.19
N GLU A 84 19.14 2.56 -13.03
CA GLU A 84 18.58 3.70 -13.73
C GLU A 84 17.57 3.21 -14.76
N SER A 85 16.47 3.95 -14.86
CA SER A 85 15.46 3.75 -15.88
C SER A 85 15.39 5.00 -16.74
N GLU A 86 15.28 4.78 -18.04
CA GLU A 86 15.17 5.81 -19.05
C GLU A 86 13.78 5.71 -19.68
N GLN A 87 13.06 6.83 -19.69
CA GLN A 87 11.74 6.93 -20.31
C GLN A 87 11.89 7.32 -21.77
N LEU A 88 11.53 6.39 -22.65
CA LEU A 88 11.61 6.60 -24.11
C LEU A 88 10.34 7.26 -24.65
N ARG A 89 9.19 7.01 -24.02
CA ARG A 89 7.87 7.55 -24.43
C ARG A 89 7.02 7.85 -23.20
N GLN A 90 6.09 8.78 -23.31
CA GLN A 90 5.11 8.98 -22.23
C GLN A 90 4.15 7.79 -22.14
N PRO A 91 3.96 7.20 -20.94
CA PRO A 91 2.96 6.17 -20.74
C PRO A 91 1.56 6.74 -20.94
N PHE A 92 0.73 6.03 -21.68
CA PHE A 92 -0.66 6.35 -21.85
C PHE A 92 -1.52 5.62 -20.82
N TRP A 93 -2.44 6.33 -20.18
CA TRP A 93 -3.46 5.74 -19.33
C TRP A 93 -4.83 6.21 -19.80
N LEU A 94 -5.83 5.32 -19.75
CA LEU A 94 -7.17 5.61 -20.27
C LEU A 94 -7.79 6.87 -19.65
N LEU A 95 -7.52 7.11 -18.36
CA LEU A 95 -8.00 8.28 -17.61
C LEU A 95 -6.93 9.38 -17.45
N GLY A 96 -5.84 9.32 -18.23
CA GLY A 96 -4.71 10.26 -18.16
C GLY A 96 -3.75 10.03 -16.99
N HIS A 97 -4.11 9.22 -16.01
CA HIS A 97 -3.26 8.87 -14.86
C HIS A 97 -3.24 7.35 -14.61
N PRO A 98 -2.19 6.81 -13.96
CA PRO A 98 -2.17 5.41 -13.57
C PRO A 98 -3.32 5.09 -12.61
N PRO A 99 -3.87 3.86 -12.67
CA PRO A 99 -4.85 3.42 -11.69
C PRO A 99 -4.21 3.40 -10.29
N ALA A 100 -5.03 3.59 -9.27
CA ALA A 100 -4.58 3.44 -7.89
C ALA A 100 -4.05 2.01 -7.66
N ASN A 101 -2.99 1.89 -6.87
CA ASN A 101 -2.40 0.61 -6.49
C ASN A 101 -3.28 -0.21 -5.51
N SER A 102 -4.36 0.38 -5.01
CA SER A 102 -5.34 -0.26 -4.15
C SER A 102 -6.74 0.31 -4.43
N PRO A 103 -7.82 -0.48 -4.23
CA PRO A 103 -9.18 0.02 -4.33
C PRO A 103 -9.47 1.11 -3.29
N VAL A 104 -10.39 2.01 -3.60
CA VAL A 104 -10.79 3.12 -2.71
C VAL A 104 -11.23 2.61 -1.34
N CYS A 105 -12.03 1.55 -1.33
CA CYS A 105 -12.54 0.93 -0.10
C CYS A 105 -11.59 -0.07 0.54
N GLY A 106 -10.35 -0.18 0.05
CA GLY A 106 -9.44 -1.26 0.44
C GLY A 106 -9.76 -2.56 -0.29
N PHE A 107 -8.88 -3.55 -0.17
CA PHE A 107 -9.04 -4.82 -0.89
C PHE A 107 -10.18 -5.66 -0.32
N LEU A 108 -10.57 -5.44 0.94
CA LEU A 108 -11.61 -6.16 1.66
C LEU A 108 -12.81 -5.28 2.02
N GLY A 109 -12.86 -4.04 1.52
CA GLY A 109 -13.91 -3.09 1.89
C GLY A 109 -13.71 -2.44 3.26
N GLU A 110 -12.56 -2.67 3.91
CA GLU A 110 -12.27 -2.27 5.28
C GLU A 110 -12.28 -0.76 5.50
N LYS A 111 -12.02 0.04 4.45
CA LYS A 111 -12.00 1.51 4.55
C LYS A 111 -13.39 2.14 4.39
N CYS A 112 -14.32 1.41 3.79
CA CYS A 112 -15.68 1.87 3.56
C CYS A 112 -16.69 1.14 4.46
N GLN A 113 -16.24 0.40 5.47
CA GLN A 113 -17.15 -0.14 6.47
C GLN A 113 -17.89 1.03 7.12
N GLU A 114 -19.18 1.12 6.85
CA GLU A 114 -20.07 1.91 7.66
C GLU A 114 -19.92 1.42 9.09
N THR A 115 -19.72 2.35 10.02
CA THR A 115 -19.76 2.04 11.45
C THR A 115 -20.99 1.20 11.73
N ASP A 116 -20.76 -0.05 12.13
CA ASP A 116 -21.78 -1.07 12.37
C ASP A 116 -22.99 -0.42 13.04
N ASP A 117 -24.18 -0.62 12.45
CA ASP A 117 -25.44 -0.01 12.90
C ASP A 117 -25.67 -0.20 14.41
N MET A 118 -25.15 -1.31 14.95
CA MET A 118 -25.18 -1.64 16.37
C MET A 118 -24.50 -0.57 17.25
N THR A 119 -23.41 0.04 16.80
CA THR A 119 -22.68 1.09 17.53
C THR A 119 -23.49 2.40 17.57
N LYS A 120 -24.18 2.75 16.48
CA LYS A 120 -25.10 3.90 16.43
C LYS A 120 -26.31 3.66 17.33
N VAL A 121 -26.90 2.47 17.30
CA VAL A 121 -28.02 2.08 18.16
C VAL A 121 -27.65 2.17 19.64
N PHE A 122 -26.48 1.63 20.05
CA PHE A 122 -26.04 1.74 21.44
C PHE A 122 -25.79 3.19 21.86
N THR A 123 -25.15 4.00 21.00
CA THR A 123 -24.88 5.41 21.32
C THR A 123 -26.18 6.20 21.52
N VAL A 124 -27.18 5.99 20.66
CA VAL A 124 -28.51 6.63 20.79
C VAL A 124 -29.24 6.13 22.04
N ALA A 125 -29.23 4.83 22.33
CA ALA A 125 -29.90 4.26 23.51
C ALA A 125 -29.29 4.75 24.83
N PHE A 126 -27.96 4.82 24.94
CA PHE A 126 -27.29 5.36 26.13
C PHE A 126 -27.56 6.86 26.33
N SER A 127 -27.55 7.64 25.26
CA SER A 127 -27.81 9.08 25.37
C SER A 127 -29.24 9.40 25.82
N THR A 128 -30.23 8.69 25.29
CA THR A 128 -31.66 8.89 25.64
C THR A 128 -31.98 8.48 27.06
N THR A 129 -31.43 7.35 27.52
CA THR A 129 -31.60 6.89 28.91
C THR A 129 -30.98 7.85 29.92
N ALA A 130 -29.78 8.38 29.65
CA ALA A 130 -29.13 9.37 30.51
C ALA A 130 -29.96 10.66 30.65
N ILE A 131 -30.55 11.15 29.55
CA ILE A 131 -31.41 12.34 29.56
C ILE A 131 -32.68 12.09 30.38
N LEU A 132 -33.35 10.95 30.19
CA LEU A 132 -34.58 10.64 30.94
C LEU A 132 -34.34 10.52 32.45
N VAL A 133 -33.24 9.88 32.85
CA VAL A 133 -32.87 9.76 34.27
C VAL A 133 -32.56 11.13 34.87
N SER A 134 -31.76 11.94 34.18
CA SER A 134 -31.40 13.28 34.68
C SER A 134 -32.62 14.21 34.80
N CYS A 135 -33.54 14.19 33.83
CA CYS A 135 -34.80 14.93 33.90
C CYS A 135 -35.70 14.41 35.04
N GLY A 136 -35.81 13.09 35.21
CA GLY A 136 -36.58 12.47 36.29
C GLY A 136 -36.05 12.84 37.68
N CYS A 137 -34.74 12.74 37.89
CA CYS A 137 -34.09 13.15 39.14
C CYS A 137 -34.28 14.65 39.42
N SER A 138 -34.14 15.49 38.40
CA SER A 138 -34.34 16.94 38.53
C SER A 138 -35.78 17.28 38.90
N GLY A 139 -36.76 16.64 38.26
CA GLY A 139 -38.18 16.79 38.57
C GLY A 139 -38.52 16.34 39.99
N MET A 140 -37.97 15.22 40.43
CA MET A 140 -38.17 14.69 41.78
C MET A 140 -37.56 15.61 42.86
N CYS A 141 -36.36 16.15 42.60
CA CYS A 141 -35.72 17.14 43.48
C CYS A 141 -36.56 18.43 43.61
N LEU A 142 -37.13 18.92 42.51
CA LEU A 142 -38.01 20.10 42.51
C LEU A 142 -39.31 19.82 43.27
N TRP A 143 -39.91 18.64 43.10
CA TRP A 143 -41.12 18.25 43.82
C TRP A 143 -40.92 18.16 45.34
N MET A 144 -39.79 17.56 45.79
CA MET A 144 -39.45 17.51 47.21
C MET A 144 -39.21 18.90 47.81
N LYS A 145 -38.59 19.83 47.06
CA LYS A 145 -38.45 21.22 47.49
C LYS A 145 -39.79 21.93 47.64
N ARG A 146 -40.76 21.66 46.74
CA ARG A 146 -42.12 22.22 46.81
C ARG A 146 -42.89 21.76 48.04
N LYS A 147 -42.78 20.49 48.44
CA LYS A 147 -43.47 19.97 49.64
C LYS A 147 -42.93 20.51 50.97
N LYS A 148 -41.64 20.84 51.04
CA LYS A 148 -41.04 21.46 52.24
C LYS A 148 -41.37 22.95 52.41
N GLY A 149 -41.95 23.59 51.38
CA GLY A 149 -42.23 25.02 51.36
C GLY A 149 -43.70 25.41 51.52
N SER A 150 -44.60 24.54 51.99
CA SER A 150 -45.98 24.94 52.30
C SER A 150 -46.02 25.58 53.69
N PRO A 151 -46.16 26.92 53.82
CA PRO A 151 -46.27 27.57 55.12
C PRO A 151 -47.69 27.36 55.66
N GLN A 152 -47.81 26.94 56.91
CA GLN A 152 -49.01 27.21 57.69
C GLN A 152 -49.17 28.73 57.79
N ALA A 153 -50.31 29.25 57.34
CA ALA A 153 -50.74 30.60 57.66
C ALA A 153 -52.20 30.55 58.14
N PRO A 154 -52.58 31.43 59.07
CA PRO A 154 -53.54 31.15 60.13
C PRO A 154 -54.81 32.01 59.99
N PHE A 155 -55.57 32.10 61.08
CA PHE A 155 -56.56 33.14 61.44
C PHE A 155 -58.07 32.87 61.22
N PHE A 156 -58.73 32.75 62.39
CA PHE A 156 -59.92 33.46 62.85
C PHE A 156 -61.33 32.91 62.60
N SER A 157 -61.96 32.62 63.74
CA SER A 157 -63.39 32.49 64.01
C SER A 157 -64.20 33.70 63.55
N PHE A 158 -65.38 33.45 62.97
CA PHE A 158 -66.59 34.24 63.26
C PHE A 158 -67.84 33.36 63.07
N LEU A 159 -68.80 33.66 63.95
CA LEU A 159 -70.04 32.98 64.30
C LEU A 159 -71.20 33.30 63.31
N LEU A 160 -72.31 32.56 63.50
CA LEU A 160 -73.70 32.75 63.07
C LEU A 160 -74.13 32.18 61.69
N GLU A 161 -75.00 31.16 61.70
CA GLU A 161 -76.48 31.21 61.47
C GLU A 161 -76.77 31.41 59.98
N ASP A 162 -77.42 30.52 59.21
CA ASP A 162 -78.75 29.91 59.34
C ASP A 162 -78.90 28.84 58.21
N PHE A 163 -79.38 27.60 58.47
CA PHE A 163 -80.77 27.10 58.37
C PHE A 163 -81.22 26.57 56.99
N HIS A 164 -81.89 25.40 57.03
CA HIS A 164 -82.69 24.70 56.00
C HIS A 164 -81.91 24.08 54.80
N LEU A 165 -82.08 22.81 54.41
CA LEU A 165 -83.18 21.84 54.51
C LEU A 165 -82.63 20.41 54.43
#